data_AF-A0A934ABY7-F1
#
_entry.id   AF-A0A934ABY7-F1
#
_cell.length_a   1.000
_cell.length_b   1.000
_cell.length_c   1.000
_cell.angle_alpha   90.00
_cell.angle_beta   90.00
_cell.angle_gamma   90.00
#
_symmetry.space_group_name_H-M   'P 1'
#
loop_
_entity.id
_entity.type
_entity.pdbx_description
1 polymer ?
#
loop_
_entity_poly.entity_id
_entity_poly.type
_entity_poly.pdbx_seq_one_letter_code
_entity_poly.pdbx_strand_id
1 'polypeptide(L)'
;MTILKWNEKYEEQLMKTHCFPAYLNHRHEHRTMTQKVSELQEQFNAGNIATTIDTMNFLREWLDRHIMETDKKYSGFLNSKCII
;
A
#
# COMPACT_ATOMS: atom_id res chain seq x y z
N MET A 1 -8.43 3.76 -9.13
CA MET A 1 -8.36 3.42 -7.68
C MET A 1 -8.94 2.05 -7.31
N THR A 2 -9.59 1.29 -8.20
CA THR A 2 -10.30 0.05 -7.84
C THR A 2 -9.39 -1.19 -7.71
N ILE A 3 -8.28 -1.25 -8.44
CA ILE A 3 -7.39 -2.44 -8.46
C ILE A 3 -6.46 -2.47 -7.23
N LEU A 4 -5.82 -1.33 -6.89
CA LEU A 4 -4.92 -1.22 -5.73
C LEU A 4 -5.62 -1.55 -4.40
N LYS A 5 -6.81 -0.97 -4.17
CA LYS A 5 -7.62 -1.27 -2.97
C LYS A 5 -8.04 -2.73 -2.86
N TRP A 6 -8.13 -3.45 -3.97
CA TRP A 6 -8.48 -4.87 -3.97
C TRP A 6 -7.26 -5.72 -3.59
N ASN A 7 -6.08 -5.37 -4.10
CA ASN A 7 -4.83 -6.03 -3.79
C ASN A 7 -4.45 -5.89 -2.30
N GLU A 8 -4.50 -4.67 -1.75
CA GLU A 8 -4.17 -4.41 -0.34
C GLU A 8 -5.04 -5.23 0.63
N LYS A 9 -6.35 -5.35 0.33
CA LYS A 9 -7.28 -6.14 1.16
C LYS A 9 -6.96 -7.63 1.13
N TYR A 10 -6.59 -8.15 -0.04
CA TYR A 10 -6.22 -9.54 -0.20
C TYR A 10 -4.93 -9.86 0.55
N GLU A 11 -3.92 -9.00 0.45
CA GLU A 11 -2.67 -9.11 1.20
C GLU A 11 -2.89 -9.05 2.71
N GLU A 12 -3.68 -8.09 3.20
CA GLU A 12 -4.04 -7.98 4.61
C GLU A 12 -4.77 -9.22 5.12
N GLN A 13 -5.65 -9.81 4.31
CA GLN A 13 -6.35 -11.04 4.67
C GLN A 13 -5.38 -12.22 4.76
N LEU A 14 -4.46 -12.38 3.81
CA LEU A 14 -3.42 -13.41 3.85
C LEU A 14 -2.53 -13.26 5.08
N MET A 15 -1.99 -12.06 5.30
CA MET A 15 -1.13 -11.76 6.45
C MET A 15 -1.82 -12.05 7.78
N LYS A 16 -3.09 -11.64 7.92
CA LYS A 16 -3.88 -11.87 9.13
C LYS A 16 -4.16 -13.37 9.34
N THR A 17 -4.54 -14.09 8.28
CA THR A 17 -4.88 -15.52 8.34
C THR A 17 -3.68 -16.37 8.75
N HIS A 18 -2.47 -15.97 8.34
CA HIS A 18 -1.26 -16.74 8.61
C HIS A 18 -0.38 -16.17 9.72
N CYS A 19 -0.93 -15.23 10.50
CA CYS A 19 -0.29 -14.60 11.66
C CYS A 19 1.08 -13.99 11.32
N PHE A 20 1.15 -13.24 10.22
CA PHE A 20 2.38 -12.52 9.87
C PHE A 20 2.72 -11.51 10.99
N PRO A 21 3.91 -11.59 11.62
CA PRO A 21 4.21 -10.81 12.83
C PRO A 21 4.11 -9.29 12.64
N ALA A 22 4.45 -8.78 11.45
CA ALA A 22 4.42 -7.35 11.15
C ALA A 22 3.09 -6.88 10.52
N TYR A 23 2.02 -7.69 10.56
CA TYR A 23 0.73 -7.38 9.95
C TYR A 23 0.18 -6.00 10.35
N LEU A 24 0.20 -5.65 11.64
CA LEU A 24 -0.36 -4.38 12.11
C LEU A 24 0.40 -3.17 11.55
N ASN A 25 1.72 -3.27 11.44
CA ASN A 25 2.54 -2.22 10.85
C ASN A 25 2.29 -2.10 9.35
N HIS A 26 2.25 -3.22 8.63
CA HIS A 26 1.95 -3.25 7.19
C HIS A 26 0.58 -2.60 6.90
N ARG A 27 -0.46 -3.00 7.63
CA ARG A 27 -1.80 -2.41 7.49
C ARG A 27 -1.81 -0.91 7.80
N HIS A 28 -0.97 -0.44 8.71
CA HIS A 28 -0.84 0.99 8.97
C HIS A 28 -0.26 1.74 7.77
N GLU A 29 0.77 1.18 7.12
CA GLU A 29 1.35 1.74 5.88
C GLU A 29 0.29 1.86 4.77
N HIS A 30 -0.51 0.82 4.53
CA HIS A 30 -1.63 0.86 3.57
C HIS A 30 -2.67 1.94 3.89
N ARG A 31 -3.06 2.08 5.16
CA ARG A 31 -4.02 3.11 5.57
C ARG A 31 -3.49 4.51 5.33
N THR A 32 -2.24 4.77 5.70
CA THR A 32 -1.59 6.07 5.51
C THR A 32 -1.53 6.43 4.03
N MET A 33 -1.18 5.47 3.17
CA MET A 33 -1.15 5.68 1.72
C MET A 33 -2.54 5.95 1.15
N THR A 34 -3.54 5.12 1.51
CA THR A 34 -4.92 5.31 1.06
C THR A 34 -5.46 6.69 1.46
N GLN A 35 -5.17 7.15 2.68
CA GLN A 35 -5.57 8.47 3.14
C GLN A 35 -4.94 9.56 2.29
N LYS A 36 -3.61 9.50 2.09
CA LYS A 36 -2.89 10.49 1.29
C LYS A 36 -3.37 10.54 -0.16
N VAL A 37 -3.60 9.39 -0.79
CA VAL A 37 -4.19 9.32 -2.14
C VAL A 37 -5.58 9.96 -2.18
N SER A 38 -6.39 9.76 -1.13
CA SER A 38 -7.74 10.34 -1.06
C SER A 38 -7.67 11.88 -0.95
N GLU A 39 -6.81 12.41 -0.08
CA GLU A 39 -6.58 13.85 0.06
C GLU A 39 -6.10 14.48 -1.26
N LEU A 40 -5.20 13.79 -1.98
CA LEU A 40 -4.70 14.23 -3.28
C LEU A 40 -5.79 14.22 -4.36
N GLN A 41 -6.65 13.20 -4.35
CA GLN A 41 -7.78 13.12 -5.28
C GLN A 41 -8.76 14.28 -5.05
N GLU A 42 -9.01 14.65 -3.80
CA GLU A 42 -9.86 15.80 -3.45
C GLU A 42 -9.24 17.12 -3.96
N GLN A 43 -7.94 17.33 -3.73
CA GLN A 43 -7.24 18.52 -4.21
C GLN A 43 -7.22 18.61 -5.74
N PHE A 44 -7.05 17.48 -6.43
CA PHE A 44 -7.13 17.41 -7.88
C PHE A 44 -8.54 17.77 -8.39
N ASN A 45 -9.58 17.20 -7.77
CA ASN A 45 -10.97 17.49 -8.12
C ASN A 45 -11.36 18.96 -7.86
N ALA A 46 -10.69 19.62 -6.92
CA ALA A 46 -10.84 21.05 -6.64
C ALA A 46 -10.11 21.96 -7.65
N GLY A 47 -9.39 21.40 -8.64
CA GLY A 47 -8.73 22.14 -9.71
C GLY A 47 -7.32 22.66 -9.39
N ASN A 48 -6.67 22.11 -8.35
CA ASN A 48 -5.33 22.54 -7.94
C ASN A 48 -4.23 21.83 -8.76
N ILE A 49 -3.83 22.43 -9.90
CA ILE A 49 -2.92 21.83 -10.91
C ILE A 49 -1.47 21.68 -10.40
N ALA A 50 -1.03 22.55 -9.49
CA ALA A 50 0.34 22.53 -8.94
C ALA A 50 0.66 21.23 -8.20
N THR A 51 -0.35 20.52 -7.71
CA THR A 51 -0.17 19.31 -6.89
C THR A 51 0.17 18.06 -7.72
N THR A 52 0.00 18.07 -9.05
CA THR A 52 -0.04 16.82 -9.82
C THR A 52 1.32 16.11 -9.99
N ILE A 53 2.42 16.83 -10.23
CA ILE A 53 3.74 16.22 -10.50
C ILE A 53 4.41 15.71 -9.21
N ASP A 54 4.48 16.54 -8.18
CA ASP A 54 5.04 16.15 -6.88
C ASP A 54 4.27 15.00 -6.24
N THR A 55 2.96 14.95 -6.49
CA THR A 55 2.11 13.82 -6.10
C THR A 55 2.50 12.54 -6.82
N MET A 56 2.63 12.57 -8.15
CA MET A 56 3.02 11.37 -8.91
C MET A 56 4.38 10.84 -8.47
N ASN A 57 5.33 11.74 -8.18
CA ASN A 57 6.64 11.36 -7.64
C ASN A 57 6.51 10.73 -6.24
N PHE A 58 5.74 11.34 -5.34
CA PHE A 58 5.48 10.79 -4.01
C PHE A 58 4.84 9.38 -4.10
N LEU A 59 3.83 9.22 -4.93
CA LEU A 59 3.11 7.94 -5.08
C LEU A 59 4.04 6.85 -5.60
N ARG A 60 4.85 7.17 -6.61
CA ARG A 60 5.84 6.26 -7.18
C ARG A 60 6.87 5.85 -6.13
N GLU A 61 7.50 6.82 -5.47
CA GLU A 61 8.53 6.53 -4.47
C GLU A 61 7.99 5.73 -3.28
N TRP A 62 6.77 6.04 -2.84
CA TRP A 62 6.13 5.28 -1.77
C TRP A 62 5.89 3.84 -2.20
N LEU A 63 5.34 3.63 -3.41
CA LEU A 63 5.03 2.30 -3.92
C LEU A 63 6.31 1.46 -4.12
N ASP A 64 7.36 2.04 -4.70
CA ASP A 64 8.63 1.36 -4.92
C ASP A 64 9.26 0.90 -3.60
N ARG A 65 9.24 1.76 -2.57
CA ARG A 65 9.75 1.40 -1.23
C ARG A 65 8.87 0.36 -0.56
N HIS A 66 7.54 0.52 -0.58
CA HIS A 66 6.58 -0.39 0.05
C HIS A 66 6.72 -1.83 -0.49
N ILE A 67 6.79 -1.97 -1.82
CA ILE A 67 6.96 -3.28 -2.46
C ILE A 67 8.29 -3.93 -2.05
N MET A 68 9.38 -3.17 -2.12
CA MET A 68 10.72 -3.74 -1.87
C MET A 68 10.97 -4.05 -0.40
N GLU A 69 10.47 -3.21 0.51
CA GLU A 69 10.79 -3.27 1.93
C GLU A 69 9.73 -3.96 2.77
N THR A 70 8.45 -3.87 2.39
CA THR A 70 7.33 -4.38 3.19
C THR A 70 6.69 -5.61 2.54
N ASP A 71 6.30 -5.54 1.27
CA ASP A 71 5.60 -6.64 0.59
C ASP A 71 6.48 -7.89 0.47
N LYS A 72 7.75 -7.68 0.15
CA LYS A 72 8.75 -8.76 0.09
C LYS A 72 8.87 -9.53 1.41
N LYS A 73 8.64 -8.89 2.56
CA LYS A 73 8.73 -9.55 3.88
C LYS A 73 7.58 -10.53 4.11
N TYR A 74 6.33 -10.14 3.82
CA TYR A 74 5.22 -11.08 3.98
C TYR A 74 5.29 -12.17 2.93
N SER A 75 5.72 -11.85 1.70
CA SER A 75 5.90 -12.85 0.65
C SER A 75 6.93 -13.93 1.06
N GLY A 76 8.09 -13.54 1.58
CA GLY A 76 9.09 -14.48 2.10
C GLY A 76 8.58 -15.32 3.26
N PHE A 77 7.81 -14.72 4.17
CA PHE A 77 7.19 -15.44 5.29
C PHE A 77 6.16 -16.47 4.81
N LEU A 78 5.29 -16.13 3.86
CA LEU A 78 4.29 -17.07 3.34
C LEU A 78 4.91 -18.18 2.49
N ASN A 79 5.95 -17.88 1.70
CA ASN A 79 6.76 -18.88 0.99
C ASN A 79 7.39 -19.88 1.97
N SER A 80 7.94 -19.40 3.10
CA SER A 80 8.52 -20.29 4.12
C SER A 80 7.52 -21.23 4.79
N LYS A 81 6.22 -20.93 4.65
CA LYS A 81 5.09 -21.75 5.13
C LYS A 81 4.42 -22.55 4.00
N CYS A 82 4.94 -22.50 2.77
CA CYS A 82 4.38 -23.13 1.58
C CYS A 82 2.92 -22.73 1.28
N ILE A 83 2.56 -21.48 1.54
CA ILE A 83 1.20 -20.94 1.30
C ILE A 83 1.09 -20.33 -0.10
N ILE A 84 2.17 -19.69 -0.54
CA ILE A 84 2.35 -19.10 -1.88
C ILE A 84 3.70 -19.51 -2.43
#